data_AF-A0A8C6Y5Z7-F1
#
_entry.id   AF-A0A8C6Y5Z7-F1
#
_cell.length_a   1.000
_cell.length_b   1.000
_cell.length_c   1.000
_cell.angle_alpha   90.00
_cell.angle_beta   90.00
_cell.angle_gamma   90.00
#
_symmetry.space_group_name_H-M   'P 1'
#
loop_
_entity.id
_entity.type
_entity.pdbx_description
1 polymer ?
#
loop_
_entity_poly.entity_id
_entity_poly.type
_entity_poly.pdbx_seq_one_letter_code
_entity_poly.pdbx_strand_id
1 'polypeptide(L)'
;MMTPLQQSIWNMIKCFRRNWRLFSDSERTTVCGADCMLMALHLSVAEINKKLCGEFKASLSEVILSWNYFVPDKLGILPENAKAPENYADIRNTYASFLKHCNMMDLVDIFIKCETLGLQIEPISSVSICHY
;
A
#
# COMPACT_ATOMS: atom_id res chain seq x y z
N MET A 1 -23.36 -7.88 8.94
CA MET A 1 -23.33 -6.41 8.75
C MET A 1 -21.89 -6.00 8.48
N MET A 2 -21.66 -5.07 7.55
CA MET A 2 -20.32 -4.48 7.37
C MET A 2 -19.96 -3.61 8.57
N THR A 3 -18.70 -3.62 8.97
CA THR A 3 -18.20 -2.71 10.01
C THR A 3 -18.18 -1.26 9.48
N PRO A 4 -18.19 -0.25 10.35
CA PRO A 4 -18.05 1.15 9.92
C PRO A 4 -16.81 1.38 9.06
N LEU A 5 -15.68 0.74 9.41
CA LEU A 5 -14.44 0.82 8.63
C LEU A 5 -14.59 0.23 7.23
N GLN A 6 -15.20 -0.95 7.12
CA GLN A 6 -15.49 -1.57 5.83
C GLN A 6 -16.35 -0.68 4.94
N GLN A 7 -17.34 -0.01 5.55
CA GLN A 7 -18.22 0.91 4.84
C GLN A 7 -17.45 2.12 4.28
N SER A 8 -16.56 2.70 5.09
CA SER A 8 -15.78 3.86 4.64
C SER A 8 -14.76 3.49 3.56
N ILE A 9 -14.07 2.34 3.69
CA ILE A 9 -13.18 1.84 2.63
C ILE A 9 -13.94 1.58 1.33
N TRP A 10 -15.13 1.00 1.42
CA TRP A 10 -15.99 0.80 0.26
C TRP A 10 -16.40 2.13 -0.40
N ASN A 11 -16.73 3.14 0.40
CA ASN A 11 -17.03 4.48 -0.09
C ASN A 11 -15.80 5.14 -0.77
N MET A 12 -14.61 4.95 -0.23
CA MET A 12 -13.35 5.38 -0.85
C MET A 12 -13.11 4.68 -2.20
N ILE A 13 -13.29 3.36 -2.27
CA ILE A 13 -13.15 2.61 -3.54
C ILE A 13 -14.18 3.08 -4.57
N LYS A 14 -15.43 3.35 -4.15
CA LYS A 14 -16.44 3.94 -5.04
C LYS A 14 -16.03 5.32 -5.55
N CYS A 15 -15.47 6.16 -4.68
CA CYS A 15 -14.95 7.47 -5.06
C CYS A 15 -13.86 7.34 -6.12
N PHE A 16 -12.89 6.45 -5.90
CA PHE A 16 -11.86 6.10 -6.88
C PHE A 16 -12.46 5.65 -8.21
N ARG A 17 -13.40 4.71 -8.20
CA ARG A 17 -14.00 4.16 -9.43
C ARG A 17 -14.75 5.22 -10.24
N ARG A 18 -15.45 6.14 -9.57
CA ARG A 18 -16.15 7.26 -10.23
C ARG A 18 -15.19 8.26 -10.85
N ASN A 19 -14.02 8.44 -10.24
CA ASN A 19 -13.05 9.46 -10.60
C ASN A 19 -11.78 8.89 -11.22
N TRP A 20 -11.80 7.65 -11.74
CA TRP A 20 -10.60 6.86 -12.03
C TRP A 20 -9.55 7.60 -12.87
N ARG A 21 -9.96 8.47 -13.80
CA ARG A 21 -9.08 9.27 -14.66
C ARG A 21 -8.19 10.25 -13.89
N LEU A 22 -8.59 10.65 -12.69
CA LEU A 22 -7.79 11.49 -11.78
C LEU A 22 -6.74 10.66 -11.03
N PHE A 23 -6.92 9.35 -10.95
CA PHE A 23 -6.11 8.46 -10.14
C PHE A 23 -5.15 7.62 -10.96
N SER A 24 -5.58 7.13 -12.12
CA SER A 24 -4.87 6.13 -12.91
C SER A 24 -5.01 6.39 -14.41
N ASP A 25 -4.01 5.93 -15.16
CA ASP A 25 -3.99 5.92 -16.62
C ASP A 25 -4.88 4.83 -17.22
N SER A 26 -5.42 3.92 -16.39
CA SER A 26 -6.24 2.79 -16.81
C SER A 26 -7.55 2.69 -16.04
N GLU A 27 -8.66 2.54 -16.76
CA GLU A 27 -9.97 2.22 -16.17
C GLU A 27 -9.95 0.85 -15.47
N ARG A 28 -9.12 -0.07 -15.97
CA ARG A 28 -9.01 -1.46 -15.48
C ARG A 28 -8.04 -1.61 -14.31
N THR A 29 -7.67 -0.54 -13.62
CA THR A 29 -6.78 -0.62 -12.46
C THR A 29 -7.41 -1.47 -11.35
N THR A 30 -6.65 -2.43 -10.86
CA THR A 30 -7.05 -3.30 -9.75
C THR A 30 -6.76 -2.59 -8.43
N VAL A 31 -7.74 -2.57 -7.53
CA VAL A 31 -7.54 -2.01 -6.18
C VAL A 31 -6.99 -3.13 -5.28
N CYS A 32 -5.83 -2.90 -4.69
CA CYS A 32 -5.17 -3.85 -3.80
C CYS A 32 -5.52 -3.54 -2.34
N GLY A 33 -6.31 -4.42 -1.72
CA GLY A 33 -6.50 -4.45 -0.26
C GLY A 33 -5.26 -4.99 0.48
N ALA A 34 -5.29 -5.04 1.82
CA ALA A 34 -4.11 -5.41 2.61
C ALA A 34 -3.49 -6.75 2.22
N ASP A 35 -4.28 -7.80 1.96
CA ASP A 35 -3.73 -9.10 1.57
C ASP A 35 -2.88 -9.00 0.29
N CYS A 36 -3.37 -8.26 -0.71
CA CYS A 36 -2.63 -8.01 -1.94
C CYS A 36 -1.41 -7.12 -1.70
N MET A 37 -1.54 -6.12 -0.83
CA MET A 37 -0.41 -5.26 -0.45
C MET A 37 0.68 -6.06 0.26
N LEU A 38 0.33 -6.92 1.20
CA LEU A 38 1.26 -7.76 1.95
C LEU A 38 1.94 -8.76 1.02
N MET A 39 1.19 -9.36 0.08
CA MET A 39 1.76 -10.24 -0.94
C MET A 39 2.75 -9.50 -1.84
N ALA A 40 2.39 -8.31 -2.34
CA ALA A 40 3.28 -7.49 -3.16
C ALA A 40 4.55 -7.08 -2.39
N LEU A 41 4.42 -6.78 -1.09
CA LEU A 41 5.56 -6.46 -0.23
C LEU A 41 6.46 -7.68 -0.02
N HIS A 42 5.89 -8.87 0.25
CA HIS A 42 6.63 -10.11 0.34
C HIS A 42 7.43 -10.37 -0.94
N LEU A 43 6.78 -10.32 -2.11
CA LEU A 43 7.45 -10.51 -3.40
C LEU A 43 8.56 -9.48 -3.63
N SER A 44 8.37 -8.25 -3.17
CA SER A 44 9.38 -7.19 -3.26
C SER A 44 10.60 -7.49 -2.38
N VAL A 45 10.39 -7.92 -1.13
CA VAL A 45 11.49 -8.35 -0.24
C VAL A 45 12.22 -9.55 -0.83
N ALA A 46 11.49 -10.56 -1.34
CA ALA A 46 12.08 -11.75 -1.95
C ALA A 46 12.90 -11.41 -3.21
N GLU A 47 12.46 -10.45 -4.01
CA GLU A 47 13.20 -9.97 -5.19
C GLU A 47 14.49 -9.24 -4.79
N ILE A 48 14.48 -8.46 -3.72
CA ILE A 48 15.69 -7.83 -3.18
C ILE A 48 16.65 -8.87 -2.63
N ASN A 49 16.16 -9.84 -1.86
CA ASN A 49 16.98 -10.94 -1.34
C ASN A 49 17.59 -11.78 -2.46
N LYS A 50 16.86 -11.98 -3.58
CA LYS A 50 17.41 -12.64 -4.77
C LYS A 50 18.60 -11.88 -5.34
N LYS A 51 18.53 -10.54 -5.40
CA LYS A 51 19.62 -9.70 -5.93
C LYS A 51 20.84 -9.68 -5.02
N LEU A 52 20.64 -9.68 -3.70
CA LEU A 52 21.71 -9.55 -2.71
C LEU A 52 22.36 -10.89 -2.36
N CYS A 53 21.55 -11.93 -2.17
CA CYS A 53 21.96 -13.22 -1.63
C CYS A 53 21.75 -14.39 -2.62
N GLY A 54 21.19 -14.14 -3.80
CA GLY A 54 20.96 -15.15 -4.84
C GLY A 54 19.68 -15.98 -4.66
N GLU A 55 18.95 -15.83 -3.55
CA GLU A 55 17.74 -16.59 -3.24
C GLU A 55 16.47 -15.74 -3.26
N PHE A 56 15.46 -16.16 -4.04
CA PHE A 56 14.13 -15.55 -4.04
C PHE A 56 13.31 -16.04 -2.85
N LYS A 57 13.57 -15.49 -1.68
CA LYS A 57 12.85 -15.81 -0.43
C LYS A 57 12.80 -14.59 0.47
N ALA A 58 11.71 -14.44 1.22
CA ALA A 58 11.63 -13.52 2.34
C ALA A 58 11.20 -14.29 3.59
N SER A 59 11.88 -14.06 4.70
CA SER A 59 11.41 -14.55 5.99
C SER A 59 10.19 -13.75 6.44
N LEU A 60 9.31 -14.38 7.22
CA LEU A 60 8.15 -13.69 7.80
C LEU A 60 8.58 -12.48 8.65
N SER A 61 9.70 -12.57 9.37
CA SER A 61 10.26 -11.47 10.15
C SER A 61 10.61 -10.25 9.29
N GLU A 62 11.28 -10.45 8.15
CA GLU A 62 11.62 -9.35 7.23
C GLU A 62 10.36 -8.70 6.66
N VAL A 63 9.37 -9.50 6.28
CA VAL A 63 8.10 -8.99 5.73
C VAL A 63 7.33 -8.20 6.78
N ILE A 64 7.22 -8.68 8.03
CA ILE A 64 6.52 -7.96 9.11
C ILE A 64 7.26 -6.67 9.48
N LEU A 65 8.59 -6.70 9.60
CA LEU A 65 9.39 -5.49 9.86
C LEU A 65 9.21 -4.47 8.73
N SER A 66 9.24 -4.94 7.49
CA SER A 66 8.98 -4.11 6.31
C SER A 66 7.58 -3.53 6.34
N TRP A 67 6.56 -4.33 6.64
CA TRP A 67 5.16 -3.90 6.69
C TRP A 67 4.93 -2.81 7.74
N ASN A 68 5.43 -3.04 8.96
CA ASN A 68 5.29 -2.14 10.10
C ASN A 68 5.99 -0.79 9.89
N TYR A 69 6.98 -0.73 9.00
CA TYR A 69 7.61 0.54 8.60
C TYR A 69 6.94 1.12 7.34
N PHE A 70 6.63 0.29 6.36
CA PHE A 70 6.15 0.67 5.04
C PHE A 70 4.81 1.39 5.07
N VAL A 71 3.81 0.84 5.77
CA VAL A 71 2.46 1.44 5.80
C VAL A 71 2.47 2.79 6.51
N PRO A 72 3.08 2.94 7.71
CA PRO A 72 3.20 4.25 8.37
C PRO A 72 4.02 5.29 7.59
N ASP A 73 5.13 4.88 6.97
CA ASP A 73 5.93 5.75 6.09
C ASP A 73 5.07 6.28 4.95
N LYS A 74 4.33 5.38 4.27
CA LYS A 74 3.49 5.75 3.14
C LYS A 74 2.36 6.70 3.54
N LEU A 75 1.78 6.52 4.74
CA LEU A 75 0.76 7.39 5.31
C LEU A 75 1.31 8.71 5.88
N GLY A 76 2.63 8.90 5.96
CA GLY A 76 3.25 10.09 6.55
C GLY A 76 3.06 10.18 8.07
N ILE A 77 2.84 9.05 8.76
CA ILE A 77 2.61 8.98 10.22
C ILE A 77 3.77 8.28 10.96
N LEU A 78 4.89 8.11 10.28
CA LEU A 78 6.06 7.45 10.83
C LEU A 78 6.69 8.31 11.95
N PRO A 79 7.08 7.73 13.10
CA PRO A 79 7.81 8.46 14.14
C PRO A 79 9.15 9.00 13.65
N GLU A 80 9.57 10.18 14.12
CA GLU A 80 10.84 10.83 13.70
C GLU A 80 12.09 9.95 13.92
N ASN A 81 12.06 9.06 14.92
CA ASN A 81 13.16 8.18 15.28
C ASN A 81 12.99 6.75 14.75
N ALA A 82 12.02 6.50 13.88
CA ALA A 82 11.80 5.17 13.33
C ALA A 82 12.97 4.73 12.44
N LYS A 83 13.58 3.60 12.78
CA LYS A 83 14.67 3.04 12.00
C LYS A 83 14.12 2.25 10.83
N ALA A 84 14.52 2.63 9.61
CA ALA A 84 14.17 1.90 8.40
C ALA A 84 14.74 0.47 8.44
N PRO A 85 13.98 -0.53 7.96
CA PRO A 85 14.49 -1.86 7.68
C PRO A 85 15.63 -1.82 6.65
N GLU A 86 16.43 -2.89 6.63
CA GLU A 86 17.49 -3.04 5.62
C GLU A 86 16.91 -3.01 4.20
N ASN A 87 17.63 -2.33 3.30
CA ASN A 87 17.26 -2.20 1.88
C ASN A 87 15.86 -1.60 1.62
N TYR A 88 15.31 -0.86 2.59
CA TYR A 88 13.94 -0.33 2.52
C TYR A 88 13.65 0.48 1.26
N ALA A 89 14.58 1.35 0.84
CA ALA A 89 14.41 2.15 -0.38
C ALA A 89 14.24 1.27 -1.63
N ASP A 90 15.03 0.20 -1.74
CA ASP A 90 14.96 -0.74 -2.87
C ASP A 90 13.70 -1.60 -2.81
N ILE A 91 13.28 -2.02 -1.61
CA ILE A 91 12.02 -2.73 -1.38
C ILE A 91 10.84 -1.85 -1.81
N ARG A 92 10.81 -0.57 -1.37
CA ARG A 92 9.77 0.41 -1.71
C ARG A 92 9.69 0.65 -3.22
N ASN A 93 10.83 0.79 -3.88
CA ASN A 93 10.89 0.98 -5.34
C ASN A 93 10.44 -0.27 -6.11
N THR A 94 10.83 -1.45 -5.63
CA THR A 94 10.42 -2.74 -6.21
C THR A 94 8.91 -2.94 -6.05
N TYR A 95 8.36 -2.61 -4.89
CA TYR A 95 6.92 -2.63 -4.62
C TYR A 95 6.13 -1.70 -5.56
N ALA A 96 6.55 -0.44 -5.66
CA ALA A 96 5.90 0.52 -6.56
C ALA A 96 5.96 0.07 -8.02
N SER A 97 7.10 -0.51 -8.43
CA SER A 97 7.27 -1.09 -9.76
C SER A 97 6.32 -2.27 -9.97
N PHE A 98 6.22 -3.19 -9.01
CA PHE A 98 5.31 -4.34 -9.08
C PHE A 98 3.87 -3.89 -9.30
N LEU A 99 3.36 -2.95 -8.49
CA LEU A 99 2.00 -2.44 -8.64
C LEU A 99 1.77 -1.80 -10.02
N LYS A 100 2.72 -0.98 -10.48
CA LYS A 100 2.65 -0.34 -11.80
C LYS A 100 2.57 -1.37 -12.93
N HIS A 101 3.43 -2.40 -12.92
CA HIS A 101 3.45 -3.43 -13.96
C HIS A 101 2.18 -4.28 -13.97
N CYS A 102 1.55 -4.49 -12.80
CA CYS A 102 0.31 -5.23 -12.68
C CYS A 102 -0.96 -4.38 -12.87
N ASN A 103 -0.82 -3.09 -13.21
CA ASN A 103 -1.94 -2.13 -13.25
C ASN A 103 -2.75 -2.13 -11.95
N MET A 104 -2.05 -2.08 -10.83
CA MET A 104 -2.59 -2.13 -9.48
C MET A 104 -2.39 -0.80 -8.76
N MET A 105 -3.29 -0.49 -7.83
CA MET A 105 -3.17 0.64 -6.90
C MET A 105 -3.62 0.20 -5.52
N ASP A 106 -2.83 0.47 -4.49
CA ASP A 106 -3.18 0.07 -3.13
C ASP A 106 -4.11 1.07 -2.43
N LEU A 107 -4.72 0.60 -1.32
CA LEU A 107 -5.67 1.39 -0.55
C LEU A 107 -5.06 2.68 0.00
N VAL A 108 -3.75 2.67 0.34
CA VAL A 108 -3.07 3.84 0.90
C VAL A 108 -2.89 4.92 -0.18
N ASP A 109 -2.48 4.55 -1.39
CA ASP A 109 -2.39 5.47 -2.53
C ASP A 109 -3.74 6.08 -2.88
N ILE A 110 -4.81 5.27 -2.87
CA ILE A 110 -6.17 5.77 -3.11
C ILE A 110 -6.57 6.76 -2.03
N PHE A 111 -6.32 6.44 -0.76
CA PHE A 111 -6.64 7.30 0.37
C PHE A 111 -5.92 8.66 0.24
N ILE A 112 -4.59 8.64 0.08
CA ILE A 112 -3.78 9.86 -0.03
C ILE A 112 -4.22 10.72 -1.22
N LYS A 113 -4.50 10.10 -2.37
CA LYS A 113 -4.99 10.82 -3.54
C LYS A 113 -6.35 11.44 -3.31
N CYS A 114 -7.27 10.75 -2.65
CA CYS A 114 -8.58 11.32 -2.34
C CYS A 114 -8.49 12.51 -1.38
N GLU A 115 -7.67 12.40 -0.33
CA GLU A 115 -7.39 13.51 0.59
C GLU A 115 -6.78 14.71 -0.15
N THR A 116 -5.77 14.47 -1.00
CA THR A 116 -5.10 15.51 -1.79
C THR A 116 -6.06 16.21 -2.77
N LEU A 117 -7.02 15.48 -3.32
CA LEU A 117 -8.02 16.01 -4.26
C LEU A 117 -9.23 16.62 -3.56
N GLY A 118 -9.28 16.61 -2.22
CA GLY A 118 -10.43 17.11 -1.45
C GLY A 118 -11.74 16.37 -1.76
N LEU A 119 -11.66 15.12 -2.18
CA LEU A 119 -12.85 14.33 -2.50
C LEU A 119 -13.53 13.92 -1.20
N GLN A 120 -14.84 14.15 -1.13
CA GLN A 120 -15.66 13.81 0.02
C GLN A 120 -15.69 12.29 0.22
N ILE A 121 -14.80 11.77 1.06
CA ILE A 121 -14.88 10.44 1.66
C ILE A 121 -15.35 10.64 3.10
N GLU A 122 -16.16 9.72 3.61
CA GLU A 122 -16.34 9.61 5.06
C GLU A 122 -14.97 9.57 5.75
N PRO A 123 -14.81 10.24 6.90
CA PRO A 123 -13.52 10.31 7.57
C PRO A 123 -13.04 8.90 7.94
N ILE A 124 -11.96 8.46 7.30
CA ILE A 124 -11.22 7.25 7.67
C ILE A 124 -9.98 7.73 8.42
N SER A 125 -9.81 7.30 9.68
CA SER A 125 -8.54 7.56 10.36
C SER A 125 -7.43 6.78 9.64
N SER A 126 -6.27 7.40 9.39
CA SER A 126 -5.11 6.74 8.77
C SER A 126 -4.70 5.46 9.52
N VAL A 127 -4.89 5.45 10.84
CA VAL A 127 -4.68 4.30 11.73
C VAL A 127 -5.60 3.12 11.42
N SER A 128 -6.82 3.37 10.91
CA SER A 128 -7.76 2.30 10.58
C SER A 128 -7.40 1.59 9.27
N ILE A 129 -6.74 2.26 8.32
CA ILE A 129 -6.26 1.64 7.07
C ILE A 129 -5.13 0.66 7.34
N CYS A 130 -4.29 0.91 8.36
CA CYS A 130 -3.24 -0.03 8.76
C CYS A 130 -3.76 -1.40 9.22
N HIS A 131 -5.03 -1.48 9.63
CA HIS A 131 -5.64 -2.67 10.21
C HIS A 131 -6.63 -3.38 9.27
N TYR A 132 -6.75 -2.95 8.00
CA TYR A 132 -7.69 -3.51 7.02
C TYR A 132 -7.00 -3.98 5.75
#